data_AF-A0A4U5ZP65-F1
#
_entry.id   AF-A0A4U5ZP65-F1
#
_cell.length_a   1.000
_cell.length_b   1.000
_cell.length_c   1.000
_cell.angle_alpha   90.00
_cell.angle_beta   90.00
_cell.angle_gamma   90.00
#
_symmetry.space_group_name_H-M   'P 1'
#
loop_
_entity.id
_entity.type
_entity.pdbx_description
1 polymer ?
#
loop_
_entity_poly.entity_id
_entity_poly.type
_entity_poly.pdbx_seq_one_letter_code
_entity_poly.pdbx_strand_id
1 'polypeptide(L)'
;MSTAVAAEYVRKMVERETSGNGDVENAVRRLARRHNLSFWQIMHLRAGRAKSITIDAFATIRRAYIDHCEAEVRALQQEIEQDRKRYEENHDLRDLENEVQALAEKVRLARERIG
;
A
#
# COMPACT_ATOMS: atom_id res chain seq x y z
N MET A 1 13.29 -4.03 -15.75
CA MET A 1 12.20 -3.65 -14.81
C MET A 1 11.89 -2.17 -14.95
N SER A 2 10.63 -1.76 -14.80
CA SER A 2 10.18 -0.42 -15.22
C SER A 2 10.25 0.60 -14.08
N THR A 3 11.05 1.64 -14.26
CA THR A 3 11.09 2.81 -13.37
C THR A 3 9.74 3.53 -13.28
N ALA A 4 8.95 3.53 -14.37
CA ALA A 4 7.62 4.11 -14.38
C ALA A 4 6.66 3.40 -13.42
N VAL A 5 6.73 2.07 -13.36
CA VAL A 5 5.92 1.25 -12.44
C VAL A 5 6.31 1.52 -10.99
N ALA A 6 7.61 1.60 -10.68
CA ALA A 6 8.06 1.96 -9.33
C ALA A 6 7.61 3.37 -8.93
N ALA A 7 7.65 4.33 -9.86
CA ALA A 7 7.17 5.69 -9.62
C ALA A 7 5.65 5.74 -9.38
N GLU A 8 4.88 4.86 -10.01
CA GLU A 8 3.44 4.73 -9.75
C GLU A 8 3.16 4.17 -8.35
N TYR A 9 3.84 3.08 -7.96
CA TYR A 9 3.72 2.53 -6.61
C TYR A 9 4.07 3.55 -5.54
N VAL A 10 5.17 4.28 -5.72
CA VAL A 10 5.59 5.35 -4.82
C VAL A 10 4.53 6.45 -4.72
N ARG A 11 3.97 6.90 -5.85
CA ARG A 11 2.91 7.93 -5.84
C ARG A 11 1.70 7.48 -5.04
N LYS A 12 1.20 6.27 -5.30
CA LYS A 12 0.06 5.69 -4.57
C LYS A 12 0.34 5.59 -3.07
N MET A 13 1.50 5.06 -2.67
CA MET A 13 1.85 4.97 -1.24
C MET A 13 1.91 6.35 -0.57
N VAL A 14 2.51 7.35 -1.23
CA VAL A 14 2.61 8.70 -0.67
C VAL A 14 1.24 9.37 -0.58
N GLU A 15 0.40 9.25 -1.60
CA GLU A 15 -0.96 9.81 -1.61
C GLU A 15 -1.79 9.26 -0.45
N ARG A 16 -1.71 7.95 -0.20
CA ARG A 16 -2.45 7.27 0.87
C ARG A 16 -1.93 7.60 2.28
N GLU A 17 -0.62 7.76 2.43
CA GLU A 17 0.00 8.10 3.70
C GLU A 17 -0.17 9.60 4.03
N THR A 18 -0.47 10.46 3.06
CA THR A 18 -0.60 11.92 3.24
C THR A 18 -1.93 12.28 3.91
N SER A 19 -1.87 12.99 5.04
CA SER A 19 -3.06 13.41 5.80
C SER A 19 -3.56 14.83 5.47
N GLY A 20 -2.95 15.53 4.51
CA GLY A 20 -3.39 16.87 4.08
C GLY A 20 -2.31 17.72 3.41
N ASN A 21 -2.66 18.98 3.15
CA ASN A 21 -1.75 19.95 2.52
C ASN A 21 -0.46 20.11 3.33
N GLY A 22 0.69 19.94 2.68
CA GLY A 22 2.01 20.07 3.31
C GLY A 22 2.52 18.81 4.03
N ASP A 23 1.72 17.74 4.18
CA ASP A 23 2.15 16.52 4.88
C ASP A 23 2.97 15.56 4.00
N VAL A 24 3.07 15.82 2.69
CA VAL A 24 3.79 14.95 1.74
C VAL A 24 5.20 14.58 2.21
N GLU A 25 5.96 15.54 2.72
CA GLU A 25 7.34 15.29 3.17
C GLU A 25 7.39 14.38 4.40
N ASN A 26 6.46 14.57 5.32
CA ASN A 26 6.33 13.74 6.51
C ASN A 26 5.81 12.33 6.16
N ALA A 27 4.85 12.22 5.25
CA ALA A 27 4.39 10.95 4.68
C ALA A 27 5.55 10.17 4.05
N VAL A 28 6.38 10.84 3.24
CA VAL A 28 7.58 10.22 2.65
C VAL A 28 8.56 9.77 3.74
N ARG A 29 8.77 10.57 4.80
CA ARG A 29 9.62 10.16 5.93
C ARG A 29 9.06 8.95 6.68
N ARG A 30 7.73 8.87 6.86
CA ARG A 30 7.07 7.71 7.51
C ARG A 30 7.27 6.45 6.67
N LEU A 31 7.03 6.53 5.36
CA LEU A 31 7.24 5.42 4.42
C LEU A 31 8.70 4.97 4.35
N ALA A 32 9.64 5.92 4.28
CA ALA A 32 11.07 5.65 4.27
C ALA A 32 11.50 4.83 5.49
N ARG A 33 11.04 5.23 6.69
CA ARG A 33 11.32 4.51 7.94
C ARG A 33 10.66 3.14 7.99
N ARG A 34 9.39 3.04 7.59
CA ARG A 34 8.61 1.79 7.67
C ARG A 34 9.17 0.69 6.75
N HIS A 35 9.68 1.06 5.58
CA HIS A 35 10.11 0.10 4.55
C HIS A 35 11.62 0.10 4.27
N ASN A 36 12.41 0.80 5.09
CA ASN A 36 13.86 0.94 4.92
C ASN A 36 14.27 1.46 3.52
N LEU A 37 13.56 2.49 3.04
CA LEU A 37 13.80 3.14 1.75
C LEU A 37 14.46 4.51 1.95
N SER A 38 15.26 4.97 0.98
CA SER A 38 15.80 6.33 1.05
C SER A 38 14.70 7.36 0.78
N PHE A 39 14.62 8.38 1.63
CA PHE A 39 13.77 9.56 1.43
C PHE A 39 13.93 10.16 0.04
N TRP A 40 15.19 10.35 -0.42
CA TRP A 40 15.47 10.93 -1.73
C TRP A 40 15.09 10.02 -2.89
N GLN A 41 15.21 8.69 -2.72
CA GLN A 41 14.74 7.74 -3.75
C GLN A 41 13.24 7.88 -3.95
N ILE A 42 12.45 7.94 -2.88
CA ILE A 42 11.00 8.14 -2.95
C ILE A 42 10.68 9.49 -3.59
N MET A 43 11.33 10.57 -3.17
CA MET A 43 11.10 11.92 -3.73
C MET A 43 11.43 12.01 -5.22
N HIS A 44 12.55 11.43 -5.65
CA HIS A 44 12.94 11.44 -7.07
C HIS A 44 12.01 10.60 -7.94
N LEU A 45 11.58 9.43 -7.46
CA LEU A 45 10.61 8.59 -8.16
C LEU A 45 9.25 9.29 -8.25
N ARG A 46 8.77 9.88 -7.16
CA ARG A 46 7.51 10.64 -7.13
C ARG A 46 7.53 11.81 -8.11
N ALA A 47 8.64 12.54 -8.17
CA ALA A 47 8.81 13.68 -9.07
C ALA A 47 9.12 13.32 -10.53
N GLY A 48 9.21 12.03 -10.88
CA GLY A 48 9.59 11.59 -12.23
C GLY A 48 11.04 11.92 -12.61
N ARG A 49 11.91 12.19 -11.63
CA ARG A 49 13.32 12.57 -11.85
C ARG A 49 14.29 11.38 -11.86
N ALA A 50 13.84 10.19 -11.47
CA ALA A 50 14.65 8.98 -11.51
C ALA A 50 14.77 8.45 -12.94
N LYS A 51 15.99 8.40 -13.50
CA LYS A 51 16.26 7.87 -14.85
C LYS A 51 16.24 6.34 -14.92
N SER A 52 16.71 5.70 -13.86
CA SER A 52 16.77 4.24 -13.74
C SER A 52 16.65 3.84 -12.27
N ILE A 53 16.32 2.57 -12.03
CA ILE A 53 16.25 1.97 -10.70
C ILE A 53 16.94 0.60 -10.73
N THR A 54 17.65 0.26 -9.67
CA THR A 54 18.26 -1.06 -9.52
C THR A 54 17.19 -2.13 -9.30
N ILE A 55 17.56 -3.39 -9.53
CA ILE A 55 16.67 -4.54 -9.33
C ILE A 55 16.21 -4.61 -7.88
N ASP A 56 17.14 -4.48 -6.93
CA ASP A 56 16.86 -4.57 -5.50
C ASP A 56 15.98 -3.42 -5.01
N ALA A 57 16.20 -2.21 -5.52
CA ALA A 57 15.38 -1.06 -5.17
C ALA A 57 13.95 -1.21 -5.72
N PHE A 58 13.78 -1.74 -6.93
CA PHE A 58 12.46 -2.06 -7.46
C PHE A 58 11.75 -3.13 -6.62
N ALA A 59 12.44 -4.22 -6.29
CA ALA A 59 11.88 -5.29 -5.45
C ALA A 59 11.45 -4.78 -4.07
N THR A 60 12.27 -3.94 -3.44
CA THR A 60 11.95 -3.33 -2.14
C THR A 60 10.72 -2.42 -2.21
N ILE A 61 10.61 -1.59 -3.25
CA ILE A 61 9.44 -0.71 -3.45
C ILE A 61 8.18 -1.54 -3.73
N ARG A 62 8.29 -2.58 -4.55
CA ARG A 62 7.15 -3.46 -4.86
C ARG A 62 6.66 -4.18 -3.61
N ARG A 63 7.58 -4.69 -2.78
CA ARG A 63 7.25 -5.30 -1.48
C ARG A 63 6.55 -4.30 -0.56
N ALA A 64 7.10 -3.09 -0.43
CA ALA A 64 6.50 -2.02 0.37
C ALA A 64 5.07 -1.69 -0.07
N TYR A 65 4.83 -1.62 -1.39
CA TYR A 65 3.49 -1.37 -1.94
C TYR A 65 2.50 -2.49 -1.61
N ILE A 66 2.94 -3.75 -1.63
CA ILE A 66 2.08 -4.89 -1.28
C ILE A 66 1.81 -4.96 0.22
N ASP A 67 2.81 -4.68 1.06
CA ASP A 67 2.61 -4.55 2.50
C ASP A 67 1.57 -3.46 2.81
N HIS A 68 1.59 -2.34 2.06
CA HIS A 68 0.58 -1.28 2.17
C HIS A 68 -0.82 -1.77 1.77
N CYS A 69 -0.94 -2.54 0.67
CA CYS A 69 -2.22 -3.12 0.27
C CYS A 69 -2.76 -4.08 1.34
N GLU A 70 -1.89 -4.89 1.96
CA GLU A 70 -2.27 -5.81 3.04
C GLU A 70 -2.75 -5.05 4.28
N ALA A 71 -2.12 -3.93 4.63
CA ALA A 71 -2.56 -3.07 5.73
C ALA A 71 -3.96 -2.47 5.46
N GLU A 72 -4.20 -1.97 4.25
CA GLU A 72 -5.52 -1.43 3.85
C GLU A 72 -6.61 -2.49 3.90
N VAL A 73 -6.35 -3.67 3.34
CA VAL A 73 -7.34 -4.76 3.36
C VAL A 73 -7.66 -5.17 4.80
N ARG A 74 -6.66 -5.26 5.68
CA ARG A 74 -6.90 -5.55 7.11
C ARG A 74 -7.73 -4.47 7.80
N ALA A 75 -7.48 -3.20 7.52
CA ALA A 75 -8.28 -2.11 8.08
C ALA A 75 -9.75 -2.20 7.64
N LEU A 76 -9.99 -2.46 6.34
CA LEU A 76 -11.33 -2.66 5.80
C LEU A 76 -12.04 -3.88 6.41
N GLN A 77 -11.35 -5.01 6.59
CA GLN A 77 -11.90 -6.18 7.27
C GLN A 77 -12.33 -5.87 8.71
N GLN A 78 -11.52 -5.09 9.44
CA GLN A 78 -11.84 -4.69 10.81
C GLN A 78 -13.05 -3.75 10.87
N GLU A 79 -13.17 -2.82 9.91
CA GLU A 79 -14.29 -1.89 9.84
C GLU A 79 -15.61 -2.62 9.54
N ILE A 80 -15.61 -3.54 8.57
CA ILE A 80 -16.78 -4.38 8.24
C ILE A 80 -17.16 -5.25 9.44
N GLU A 81 -16.19 -5.87 10.12
CA GLU A 81 -16.45 -6.69 11.29
C GLU A 81 -17.09 -5.89 12.44
N GLN A 82 -16.63 -4.66 12.66
CA GLN A 82 -17.18 -3.77 13.68
C GLN A 82 -18.62 -3.36 13.34
N ASP A 83 -18.89 -3.05 12.07
CA ASP A 83 -20.24 -2.67 11.63
C ASP A 83 -21.22 -3.85 11.71
N ARG A 84 -20.79 -5.05 11.30
CA ARG A 84 -21.59 -6.29 11.43
C ARG A 84 -21.96 -6.60 12.88
N LYS A 85 -21.01 -6.44 13.82
CA LYS A 85 -21.29 -6.59 15.26
C LYS A 85 -22.27 -5.55 15.80
N ARG A 86 -22.30 -4.37 15.18
CA ARG A 86 -23.17 -3.27 15.59
C ARG A 86 -24.58 -3.41 15.02
N TYR A 87 -24.71 -4.03 13.85
CA TYR A 87 -25.97 -4.20 13.12
C TYR A 87 -26.10 -5.66 12.65
N GLU A 88 -26.61 -6.54 13.53
CA GLU A 88 -26.62 -8.01 13.38
C GLU A 88 -27.37 -8.56 12.14
N GLU A 89 -28.11 -7.73 11.39
CA GLU A 89 -29.06 -8.18 10.34
C GLU A 89 -28.79 -7.67 8.91
N ASN A 90 -27.61 -7.14 8.59
CA ASN A 90 -27.31 -6.71 7.21
C ASN A 90 -26.68 -7.83 6.37
N HIS A 91 -27.51 -8.50 5.56
CA HIS A 91 -27.08 -9.55 4.62
C HIS A 91 -26.02 -9.04 3.60
N ASP A 92 -26.11 -7.75 3.23
CA ASP A 92 -25.20 -7.08 2.29
C ASP A 92 -23.75 -7.02 2.81
N LEU A 93 -23.55 -6.98 4.13
CA LEU A 93 -22.20 -6.92 4.72
C LEU A 93 -21.49 -8.28 4.66
N ARG A 94 -22.24 -9.39 4.62
CA ARG A 94 -21.64 -10.73 4.47
C ARG A 94 -21.01 -10.93 3.10
N ASP A 95 -21.67 -10.44 2.05
CA ASP A 95 -21.14 -10.51 0.69
C ASP A 95 -19.90 -9.62 0.56
N LEU A 96 -19.92 -8.42 1.15
CA LEU A 96 -18.76 -7.53 1.20
C LEU A 96 -17.59 -8.14 1.99
N GLU A 97 -17.85 -8.80 3.11
CA GLU A 97 -16.83 -9.50 3.89
C GLU A 97 -16.15 -10.61 3.08
N ASN A 98 -16.94 -11.41 2.35
CA ASN A 98 -16.42 -12.47 1.47
C ASN A 98 -15.52 -11.89 0.37
N GLU A 99 -15.91 -10.78 -0.26
CA GLU A 99 -15.09 -10.10 -1.27
C GLU A 99 -13.76 -9.59 -0.70
N VAL A 100 -13.80 -8.98 0.49
CA VAL A 100 -12.59 -8.47 1.13
C VAL A 100 -11.67 -9.61 1.58
N GLN A 101 -12.21 -10.73 2.07
CA GLN A 101 -11.43 -11.94 2.37
C GLN A 101 -10.76 -12.51 1.12
N ALA A 102 -11.48 -12.59 0.00
CA ALA A 102 -10.91 -13.04 -1.28
C ALA A 102 -9.81 -12.09 -1.78
N LEU A 103 -9.95 -10.78 -1.56
CA LEU A 103 -8.91 -9.80 -1.86
C LEU A 103 -7.69 -9.97 -0.95
N ALA A 104 -7.88 -10.20 0.35
CA ALA A 104 -6.80 -10.45 1.30
C ALA A 104 -5.95 -11.65 0.87
N GLU A 105 -6.61 -12.73 0.44
CA GLU A 105 -5.93 -13.92 -0.06
C GLU A 105 -5.08 -13.65 -1.29
N LYS A 106 -5.63 -12.89 -2.26
CA LYS A 106 -4.89 -12.49 -3.46
C LYS A 106 -3.66 -11.64 -3.11
N VAL A 107 -3.79 -10.74 -2.14
CA VAL A 107 -2.67 -9.93 -1.65
C VAL A 107 -1.61 -10.79 -0.96
N ARG A 108 -2.02 -11.75 -0.12
CA ARG A 108 -1.12 -12.71 0.53
C ARG A 108 -0.31 -13.51 -0.51
N LEU A 109 -0.98 -14.11 -1.49
CA LEU A 109 -0.33 -14.85 -2.56
C LEU A 109 0.61 -13.96 -3.39
N ALA A 110 0.24 -12.69 -3.63
CA ALA A 110 1.11 -11.75 -4.31
C ALA A 110 2.38 -11.43 -3.50
N ARG A 111 2.28 -11.39 -2.17
CA ARG A 111 3.41 -11.17 -1.25
C ARG A 111 4.37 -12.37 -1.23
N GLU A 112 3.83 -13.59 -1.15
CA GLU A 112 4.61 -14.84 -1.18
C GLU A 112 5.42 -15.01 -2.46
N ARG A 113 4.94 -14.49 -3.59
CA ARG A 113 5.67 -14.53 -4.87
C ARG A 113 6.86 -13.56 -4.96
N ILE A 114 7.06 -12.73 -3.94
CA ILE A 114 8.05 -11.63 -3.94
C ILE A 114 9.04 -11.76 -2.77
N GLY A 115 8.64 -12.45 -1.69
CA GLY A 115 9.54 -12.90 -0.63
C GLY A 115 10.39 -14.08 -1.10
#